data_AF-A0AAD8T6R2-F1
#
_entry.id   AF-A0AAD8T6R2-F1
#
_cell.length_a   1.000
_cell.length_b   1.000
_cell.length_c   1.000
_cell.angle_alpha   90.00
_cell.angle_beta   90.00
_cell.angle_gamma   90.00
#
_symmetry.space_group_name_H-M   'P 1'
#
loop_
_entity.id
_entity.type
_entity.pdbx_description
1 polymer ?
#
loop_
_entity_poly.entity_id
_entity_poly.type
_entity_poly.pdbx_seq_one_letter_code
_entity_poly.pdbx_strand_id
1 'polypeptide(L)'
;MSSSGILKDSFFEDVVNPYMNELKMHPKELMLVDGELQIEDVRGPKGEGSLEDRMEKLEQEVFNYKKMAEREVDIFHKIVSELIDGHKKETAKLWDDILSLHDTTNKLQAQLYDAQNQNCEYENRCRGGRRIDTAASAGRKTPERKELSGRLKSAGEIPPEGEIVAIVTIIELDFIGIIIIIISITDTVISTAAPRLRCNI
;
A
#
# COMPACT_ATOMS: atom_id res chain seq x y z
N MET A 1 -27.09 54.89 -24.73
CA MET A 1 -25.77 54.30 -25.04
C MET A 1 -25.12 53.97 -23.72
N SER A 2 -24.83 52.68 -23.50
CA SER A 2 -24.39 52.14 -22.22
C SER A 2 -22.93 52.50 -21.92
N SER A 3 -22.69 52.89 -20.67
CA SER A 3 -21.38 53.05 -20.06
C SER A 3 -20.70 51.67 -19.94
N SER A 4 -19.50 51.55 -20.50
CA SER A 4 -18.63 50.38 -20.34
C SER A 4 -17.96 50.46 -18.97
N GLY A 5 -18.59 49.84 -17.97
CA GLY A 5 -17.95 49.56 -16.69
C GLY A 5 -16.94 48.43 -16.84
N ILE A 6 -15.64 48.76 -16.83
CA ILE A 6 -14.60 47.80 -16.46
C ILE A 6 -14.69 47.65 -14.95
N LEU A 7 -15.32 46.56 -14.52
CA LEU A 7 -15.55 46.22 -13.14
C LEU A 7 -14.52 45.17 -12.71
N LYS A 8 -13.74 45.56 -11.68
CA LYS A 8 -12.88 44.74 -10.80
C LYS A 8 -11.51 44.35 -11.32
N ASP A 9 -10.53 45.13 -10.87
CA ASP A 9 -9.16 44.65 -10.65
C ASP A 9 -8.63 45.02 -9.25
N SER A 10 -9.53 45.33 -8.29
CA SER A 10 -9.17 45.76 -6.93
C SER A 10 -9.50 44.73 -5.85
N PHE A 11 -9.91 43.52 -6.22
CA PHE A 11 -10.28 42.47 -5.26
C PHE A 11 -9.14 41.48 -4.97
N PHE A 12 -8.05 41.52 -5.74
CA PHE A 12 -6.94 40.56 -5.57
C PHE A 12 -5.72 41.15 -4.87
N GLU A 13 -5.55 42.47 -4.75
CA GLU A 13 -4.38 43.03 -4.04
C GLU A 13 -4.43 42.77 -2.53
N ASP A 14 -5.62 42.82 -1.90
CA ASP A 14 -5.78 42.57 -0.46
C ASP A 14 -6.00 41.08 -0.09
N VAL A 15 -6.16 40.21 -1.08
CA VAL A 15 -6.30 38.74 -0.89
C VAL A 15 -4.97 38.01 -1.14
N VAL A 16 -3.93 38.72 -1.59
CA VAL A 16 -2.59 38.17 -1.76
C VAL A 16 -1.90 38.12 -0.39
N ASN A 17 -2.19 37.00 0.28
CA ASN A 17 -1.46 36.45 1.41
C ASN A 17 -1.32 37.38 2.64
N PRO A 18 -2.19 37.26 3.67
CA PRO A 18 -2.07 38.02 4.92
C PRO A 18 -0.68 37.91 5.57
N TYR A 19 0.06 36.82 5.36
CA TYR A 19 1.45 36.66 5.82
C TYR A 19 2.42 37.69 5.22
N MET A 20 2.20 38.15 3.98
CA MET A 20 3.10 39.12 3.36
C MET A 20 2.95 40.52 3.98
N ASN A 21 1.79 40.83 4.56
CA ASN A 21 1.59 42.07 5.31
C ASN A 21 2.29 42.01 6.68
N GLU A 22 2.37 40.82 7.29
CA GLU A 22 3.13 40.60 8.52
C GLU A 22 4.65 40.72 8.29
N LEU A 23 5.16 40.26 7.14
CA LEU A 23 6.59 40.39 6.78
C LEU A 23 7.03 41.84 6.50
N LYS A 24 6.09 42.75 6.22
CA LYS A 24 6.38 44.19 6.06
C LYS A 24 6.47 44.92 7.41
N MET A 25 6.02 44.31 8.49
CA MET A 25 6.10 44.89 9.83
C MET A 25 7.51 44.68 10.36
N HIS A 26 8.16 45.76 10.82
CA HIS A 26 9.43 45.63 11.52
C HIS A 26 9.26 44.75 12.77
N PRO A 27 10.20 43.85 13.07
CA PRO A 27 10.17 43.06 14.30
C PRO A 27 10.08 43.98 15.51
N LYS A 28 9.22 43.65 16.48
CA LYS A 28 9.02 44.44 17.71
C LYS A 28 9.44 43.65 18.93
N GLU A 29 10.09 44.31 19.88
CA GLU A 29 10.50 43.75 21.15
C GLU A 29 9.52 44.21 22.24
N LEU A 30 9.13 43.27 23.12
CA LEU A 30 8.28 43.56 24.27
C LEU A 30 9.17 43.74 25.50
N MET A 31 9.16 44.93 26.08
CA MET A 31 9.88 45.24 27.32
C MET A 31 8.90 45.56 28.44
N LEU A 32 9.14 45.02 29.63
CA LEU A 32 8.38 45.35 30.84
C LEU A 32 9.18 46.38 31.66
N VAL A 33 8.73 47.63 31.69
CA VAL A 33 9.39 48.73 32.41
C VAL A 33 8.39 49.32 33.42
N ASP A 34 8.76 49.33 34.70
CA ASP A 34 7.94 49.81 35.81
C ASP A 34 6.51 49.22 35.89
N GLY A 35 6.35 47.98 35.44
CA GLY A 35 5.06 47.26 35.44
C GLY A 35 4.17 47.54 34.22
N GLU A 36 4.60 48.38 33.29
CA GLU A 36 3.94 48.59 32.00
C GLU A 36 4.66 47.82 30.87
N LEU A 37 3.87 47.23 29.97
CA LEU A 37 4.37 46.50 28.81
C LEU A 37 4.57 47.49 27.65
N GLN A 38 5.81 47.78 27.30
CA GLN A 38 6.20 48.65 26.20
C GLN A 38 6.57 47.81 24.97
N ILE A 39 6.15 48.27 23.79
CA ILE A 39 6.46 47.64 22.50
C ILE A 39 7.34 48.60 21.73
N GLU A 40 8.61 48.25 21.54
CA GLU A 40 9.55 49.03 20.73
C GLU A 40 9.92 48.27 19.46
N ASP A 41 10.24 48.97 18.38
CA ASP A 41 10.84 48.33 17.21
C ASP A 41 12.20 47.76 17.61
N VAL A 42 12.47 46.51 17.22
CA VAL A 42 13.73 45.83 17.50
C VAL A 42 14.85 46.69 16.93
N ARG A 43 15.67 47.25 17.83
CA ARG A 43 16.92 47.88 17.40
C ARG A 43 17.77 46.83 16.73
N GLY A 44 18.20 47.14 15.50
CA GLY A 44 19.15 46.31 14.78
C GLY A 44 20.36 45.97 15.67
N PRO A 45 21.01 44.81 15.45
CA PRO A 45 21.95 44.22 16.41
C PRO A 45 22.93 45.27 16.94
N LYS A 46 23.03 45.43 18.27
CA LYS A 46 24.05 46.27 18.91
C LYS A 46 25.40 45.53 18.86
N GLY A 47 25.92 45.29 17.67
CA GLY A 47 27.27 44.75 17.48
C GLY A 47 28.28 45.90 17.53
N GLU A 48 29.32 45.77 18.35
CA GLU A 48 30.51 46.60 18.22
C GLU A 48 31.20 46.30 16.89
N GLY A 49 31.53 47.33 16.11
CA GLY A 49 32.15 47.21 14.78
C GLY A 49 31.49 48.09 13.72
N SER A 50 32.15 48.25 12.57
CA SER A 50 31.55 48.96 11.44
C SER A 50 30.39 48.15 10.84
N LEU A 51 29.52 48.82 10.06
CA LEU A 51 28.42 48.15 9.36
C LEU A 51 28.95 47.04 8.44
N GLU A 52 30.04 47.32 7.70
CA GLU A 52 30.74 46.36 6.86
C GLU A 52 31.16 45.10 7.62
N ASP A 53 31.85 45.23 8.77
CA ASP A 53 32.35 44.07 9.54
C ASP A 53 31.19 43.15 9.99
N ARG A 54 30.06 43.78 10.33
CA ARG A 54 28.85 43.07 10.74
C ARG A 54 28.19 42.35 9.57
N MET A 55 28.19 42.97 8.40
CA MET A 55 27.60 42.39 7.19
C MET A 55 28.44 41.22 6.69
N GLU A 56 29.77 41.34 6.70
CA GLU A 56 30.70 40.26 6.37
C GLU A 56 30.51 39.05 7.29
N LYS A 57 30.36 39.27 8.61
CA LYS A 57 30.09 38.20 9.56
C LYS A 57 28.76 37.49 9.27
N LEU A 58 27.71 38.24 8.94
CA LEU A 58 26.39 37.68 8.59
C LEU A 58 26.48 36.84 7.31
N GLU A 59 27.14 37.34 6.27
CA GLU A 59 27.33 36.62 5.00
C GLU A 59 28.07 35.30 5.21
N GLN A 60 29.12 35.31 6.03
CA GLN A 60 29.88 34.11 6.36
C GLN A 60 29.03 33.08 7.12
N GLU A 61 28.18 33.53 8.04
CA GLU A 61 27.28 32.65 8.79
C GLU A 61 26.18 32.05 7.90
N VAL A 62 25.55 32.86 7.04
CA VAL A 62 24.59 32.40 6.03
C VAL A 62 25.22 31.39 5.08
N PHE A 63 26.45 31.64 4.63
CA PHE A 63 27.19 30.71 3.77
C PHE A 63 27.47 29.38 4.47
N ASN A 64 27.80 29.41 5.77
CA ASN A 64 28.00 28.20 6.56
C ASN A 64 26.71 27.40 6.71
N TYR A 65 25.60 28.04 7.08
CA TYR A 65 24.30 27.36 7.19
C TYR A 65 23.85 26.77 5.85
N LYS A 66 24.05 27.50 4.74
CA LYS A 66 23.77 27.00 3.40
C LYS A 66 24.55 25.72 3.12
N LYS A 67 25.87 25.70 3.40
CA LYS A 67 26.69 24.50 3.22
C LYS A 67 26.28 23.34 4.13
N MET A 68 25.81 23.61 5.34
CA MET A 68 25.30 22.57 6.23
C MET A 68 24.00 21.96 5.69
N ALA A 69 23.06 22.81 5.24
CA ALA A 69 21.80 22.37 4.65
C ALA A 69 22.03 21.54 3.37
N GLU A 70 22.94 21.96 2.48
CA GLU A 70 23.30 21.20 1.28
C GLU A 70 23.83 19.80 1.63
N ARG A 71 24.73 19.70 2.61
CA ARG A 71 25.27 18.41 3.07
C ARG A 71 24.21 17.53 3.71
N GLU A 72 23.29 18.10 4.47
CA GLU A 72 22.18 17.38 5.09
C GLU A 72 21.27 16.77 4.02
N VAL A 73 20.90 17.56 3.00
CA VAL A 73 20.10 17.10 1.87
C VAL A 73 20.82 15.98 1.10
N ASP A 74 22.13 16.09 0.87
CA ASP A 74 22.91 15.05 0.19
C ASP A 74 22.91 13.72 0.97
N ILE A 75 23.06 13.78 2.30
CA ILE A 75 23.01 12.59 3.16
C ILE A 75 21.61 11.96 3.09
N PHE A 76 20.55 12.77 3.20
CA PHE A 76 19.18 12.27 3.09
C PHE A 76 18.91 11.63 1.74
N HIS A 77 19.34 12.26 0.64
CA HIS A 77 19.19 11.70 -0.69
C HIS A 77 19.86 10.33 -0.80
N LYS A 78 21.09 10.21 -0.29
CA LYS A 78 21.83 8.94 -0.28
C LYS A 78 21.09 7.84 0.49
N ILE A 79 20.62 8.13 1.71
CA ILE A 79 19.89 7.15 2.54
C ILE A 79 18.61 6.69 1.83
N VAL A 80 17.86 7.63 1.25
CA VAL A 80 16.62 7.33 0.54
C VAL A 80 16.90 6.46 -0.70
N SER A 81 17.94 6.76 -1.46
CA SER A 81 18.33 5.93 -2.61
C SER A 81 18.72 4.50 -2.22
N GLU A 82 19.54 4.33 -1.19
CA GLU A 82 19.93 3.01 -0.67
C GLU A 82 18.70 2.20 -0.22
N LEU A 83 17.75 2.86 0.46
CA LEU A 83 16.50 2.24 0.89
C LEU A 83 15.62 1.80 -0.30
N ILE A 84 15.46 2.67 -1.31
CA ILE A 84 14.70 2.36 -2.52
C ILE A 84 15.30 1.16 -3.26
N ASP A 85 16.63 1.12 -3.41
CA ASP A 85 17.31 0.03 -4.10
C ASP A 85 17.22 -1.29 -3.33
N GLY A 86 17.32 -1.24 -2.00
CA GLY A 86 17.06 -2.38 -1.13
C GLY A 86 15.64 -2.94 -1.32
N HIS A 87 14.63 -2.09 -1.25
CA HIS A 87 13.23 -2.49 -1.45
C HIS A 87 12.95 -3.05 -2.84
N LYS A 88 13.53 -2.46 -3.89
CA LYS A 88 13.39 -3.00 -5.26
C LYS A 88 13.92 -4.43 -5.36
N LYS A 89 15.07 -4.71 -4.74
CA LYS A 89 15.68 -6.04 -4.76
C LYS A 89 14.83 -7.07 -4.01
N GLU A 90 14.33 -6.71 -2.83
CA GLU A 90 13.45 -7.58 -2.05
C GLU A 90 12.13 -7.85 -2.79
N THR A 91 11.55 -6.81 -3.39
CA THR A 91 10.33 -6.92 -4.20
C THR A 91 10.53 -7.85 -5.39
N ALA A 92 11.65 -7.73 -6.11
CA ALA A 92 11.97 -8.62 -7.23
C ALA A 92 12.08 -10.09 -6.78
N LYS A 93 12.77 -10.35 -5.65
CA LYS A 93 12.86 -11.70 -5.09
C LYS A 93 11.48 -12.26 -4.71
N LEU A 94 10.64 -11.44 -4.06
CA LEU A 94 9.29 -11.86 -3.70
C LEU A 94 8.44 -12.20 -4.94
N TRP A 95 8.58 -11.44 -6.02
CA TRP A 95 7.92 -11.74 -7.29
C TRP A 95 8.39 -13.07 -7.88
N ASP A 96 9.69 -13.35 -7.88
CA ASP A 96 10.23 -14.63 -8.35
C ASP A 96 9.68 -15.81 -7.51
N ASP A 97 9.62 -15.65 -6.19
CA ASP A 97 9.06 -16.65 -5.28
C ASP A 97 7.56 -16.89 -5.55
N ILE A 98 6.78 -15.82 -5.80
CA ILE A 98 5.35 -15.91 -6.16
C ILE A 98 5.17 -16.65 -7.49
N LEU A 99 5.98 -16.32 -8.51
CA LEU A 99 5.91 -16.98 -9.81
C LEU A 99 6.25 -18.47 -9.70
N SER A 100 7.29 -18.81 -8.93
CA SER A 100 7.63 -20.21 -8.64
C SER A 100 6.49 -20.95 -7.95
N LEU A 101 5.85 -20.32 -6.96
CA LEU A 101 4.71 -20.92 -6.26
C LEU A 101 3.52 -21.15 -7.21
N HIS A 102 3.23 -20.18 -8.08
CA HIS A 102 2.18 -20.30 -9.09
C HIS A 102 2.44 -21.47 -10.05
N ASP A 103 3.67 -21.63 -10.54
CA ASP A 103 4.03 -22.75 -11.41
C ASP A 103 3.87 -24.11 -10.72
N THR A 104 4.28 -24.20 -9.45
CA THR A 104 4.06 -25.44 -8.68
C THR A 104 2.57 -25.74 -8.47
N THR A 105 1.75 -24.72 -8.24
CA THR A 105 0.31 -24.85 -8.09
C THR A 105 -0.33 -25.38 -9.37
N ASN A 106 0.02 -24.81 -10.52
CA ASN A 106 -0.48 -25.27 -11.81
C ASN A 106 -0.10 -26.73 -12.10
N LYS A 107 1.13 -27.11 -11.76
CA LYS A 107 1.59 -28.50 -11.89
C LYS A 107 0.77 -29.46 -11.01
N LEU A 108 0.54 -29.09 -9.75
CA LEU A 108 -0.27 -29.89 -8.83
C LEU A 108 -1.72 -29.97 -9.29
N GLN A 109 -2.28 -28.89 -9.80
CA GLN A 109 -3.63 -28.87 -10.36
C GLN A 109 -3.76 -29.82 -11.57
N ALA A 110 -2.78 -29.82 -12.48
CA ALA A 110 -2.75 -30.76 -13.59
C ALA A 110 -2.69 -32.22 -13.11
N GLN A 111 -1.82 -32.52 -12.12
CA GLN A 111 -1.73 -33.85 -11.53
C GLN A 111 -3.03 -34.30 -10.84
N LEU A 112 -3.73 -33.37 -10.20
CA LEU A 112 -5.03 -33.64 -9.58
C LEU A 112 -6.08 -34.00 -10.63
N TYR A 113 -6.15 -33.26 -11.75
CA TYR A 113 -7.05 -33.57 -12.85
C TYR A 113 -6.76 -34.95 -13.45
N ASP A 114 -5.48 -35.29 -13.67
CA ASP A 114 -5.09 -36.60 -14.19
C ASP A 114 -5.52 -37.73 -13.24
N ALA A 115 -5.30 -37.56 -11.93
CA ALA A 115 -5.70 -38.52 -10.91
C ALA A 115 -7.24 -38.68 -10.83
N GLN A 116 -7.98 -37.58 -10.93
CA GLN A 116 -9.45 -37.61 -10.98
C GLN A 116 -9.95 -38.36 -12.21
N ASN A 117 -9.35 -38.11 -13.38
CA ASN A 117 -9.71 -38.80 -14.60
C ASN A 117 -9.45 -40.32 -14.50
N GLN A 118 -8.29 -40.72 -13.96
CA GLN A 118 -7.98 -42.12 -13.72
C GLN A 118 -9.00 -42.78 -12.77
N ASN A 119 -9.34 -42.12 -11.66
CA ASN A 119 -10.35 -42.64 -10.73
C ASN A 119 -11.72 -42.82 -11.38
N CYS A 120 -12.14 -41.88 -12.24
CA CYS A 120 -13.37 -41.99 -13.00
C CYS A 120 -13.37 -43.25 -13.91
N GLU A 121 -12.26 -43.51 -14.60
CA GLU A 121 -12.12 -44.73 -15.40
C GLU A 121 -12.18 -46.02 -14.55
N TYR A 122 -11.50 -46.04 -13.40
CA TYR A 122 -11.55 -47.17 -12.48
C TYR A 122 -12.97 -47.43 -11.97
N GLU A 123 -13.69 -46.38 -11.58
CA GLU A 123 -15.09 -46.49 -11.19
C GLU A 123 -15.95 -47.06 -12.31
N ASN A 124 -15.77 -46.59 -13.54
CA ASN A 124 -16.53 -47.07 -14.70
C ASN A 124 -16.27 -48.56 -14.96
N ARG A 125 -15.02 -49.01 -14.87
CA ARG A 125 -14.66 -50.44 -15.01
C ARG A 125 -15.27 -51.28 -13.88
N CYS A 126 -15.17 -50.83 -12.62
CA CYS A 126 -15.76 -51.51 -11.47
C CYS A 126 -17.29 -51.57 -11.52
N ARG A 127 -17.95 -50.51 -11.99
CA ARG A 127 -19.40 -50.48 -12.20
C ARG A 127 -19.80 -51.41 -13.36
N GLY A 128 -19.03 -51.44 -14.44
CA GLY A 128 -19.24 -52.35 -15.57
C GLY A 128 -19.15 -53.82 -15.18
N GLY A 129 -18.12 -54.21 -14.43
CA GLY A 129 -17.95 -55.58 -13.92
C GLY A 129 -19.10 -56.02 -13.02
N ARG A 130 -19.51 -55.16 -12.05
CA ARG A 130 -20.65 -55.46 -11.17
C ARG A 130 -21.97 -55.66 -11.92
N ARG A 131 -22.21 -54.95 -13.03
CA ARG A 131 -23.42 -55.16 -13.85
C ARG A 131 -23.44 -56.53 -14.53
N ILE A 132 -22.29 -57.01 -14.97
CA ILE A 132 -22.14 -58.33 -15.62
C ILE A 132 -22.38 -59.45 -14.60
N ASP A 133 -21.81 -59.33 -13.40
CA ASP A 133 -22.00 -60.33 -12.32
C ASP A 133 -23.45 -60.37 -11.83
N THR A 134 -24.12 -59.21 -11.77
CA THR A 134 -25.54 -59.11 -11.38
C THR A 134 -26.45 -59.73 -12.45
N ALA A 135 -26.15 -59.54 -13.74
CA ALA A 135 -26.89 -60.15 -14.84
C ALA A 135 -26.67 -61.66 -14.95
N ALA A 136 -25.47 -62.15 -14.66
CA ALA A 136 -25.15 -63.58 -14.62
C ALA A 136 -25.81 -64.30 -13.42
N SER A 137 -25.97 -63.60 -12.29
CA SER A 137 -26.66 -64.09 -11.08
C SER A 137 -28.18 -64.16 -11.24
N ALA A 138 -28.80 -63.23 -11.98
CA ALA A 138 -30.24 -63.19 -12.22
C ALA A 138 -30.79 -64.39 -13.03
N GLY A 139 -29.92 -65.20 -13.65
CA GLY A 139 -30.27 -66.43 -14.36
C GLY A 139 -30.36 -67.69 -13.49
N ARG A 140 -29.95 -67.66 -12.20
CA ARG A 140 -30.07 -68.81 -11.28
C ARG A 140 -31.08 -68.50 -10.18
N LYS A 141 -32.32 -68.95 -10.38
CA LYS A 141 -33.28 -69.11 -9.27
C LYS A 141 -32.81 -70.25 -8.38
N THR A 142 -32.31 -69.94 -7.20
CA THR A 142 -32.24 -70.87 -6.06
C THR A 142 -32.82 -70.14 -4.85
N PRO A 143 -33.71 -70.77 -4.06
CA PRO A 143 -34.35 -70.10 -2.96
C PRO A 143 -33.42 -70.09 -1.74
N GLU A 144 -33.55 -69.01 -0.97
CA GLU A 144 -33.18 -68.93 0.44
C GLU A 144 -31.67 -68.97 0.80
N ARG A 145 -31.12 -67.78 1.03
CA ARG A 145 -30.43 -67.51 2.30
C ARG A 145 -30.46 -66.03 2.64
N LYS A 146 -31.15 -65.71 3.73
CA LYS A 146 -30.93 -64.51 4.54
C LYS A 146 -29.46 -64.48 4.93
N GLU A 147 -28.78 -63.37 4.72
CA GLU A 147 -27.87 -62.77 5.72
C GLU A 147 -27.29 -61.43 5.25
N LEU A 148 -27.48 -60.44 6.12
CA LEU A 148 -26.60 -59.28 6.38
C LEU A 148 -26.32 -58.33 5.22
N SER A 149 -27.33 -57.49 4.93
CA SER A 149 -27.15 -56.15 4.38
C SER A 149 -26.42 -55.25 5.39
N GLY A 150 -25.11 -55.48 5.54
CA GLY A 150 -24.19 -54.53 6.16
C GLY A 150 -24.02 -53.34 5.23
N ARG A 151 -24.76 -52.27 5.52
CA ARG A 151 -24.68 -50.97 4.85
C ARG A 151 -23.33 -50.33 5.18
N LEU A 152 -22.28 -50.72 4.46
CA LEU A 152 -21.02 -49.98 4.43
C LEU A 152 -21.32 -48.64 3.76
N LYS A 153 -21.53 -47.61 4.58
CA LYS A 153 -21.46 -46.22 4.17
C LYS A 153 -20.05 -46.03 3.58
N SER A 154 -19.97 -45.85 2.26
CA SER A 154 -18.77 -45.40 1.59
C SER A 154 -18.38 -44.05 2.21
N ALA A 155 -17.31 -44.06 2.99
CA ALA A 155 -16.61 -42.85 3.38
C ALA A 155 -16.00 -42.24 2.12
N GLY A 156 -16.30 -40.97 1.86
CA GLY A 156 -15.81 -40.22 0.71
C GLY A 156 -16.90 -39.86 -0.28
N GLU A 157 -17.95 -39.16 0.17
CA GLU A 157 -18.67 -38.27 -0.75
C GLU A 157 -17.65 -37.22 -1.21
N ILE A 158 -17.24 -37.32 -2.48
CA ILE A 158 -16.52 -36.25 -3.16
C ILE A 158 -17.48 -35.05 -3.17
N PRO A 159 -17.07 -33.88 -2.68
CA PRO A 159 -17.92 -32.71 -2.65
C PRO A 159 -18.43 -32.41 -4.07
N PRO A 160 -19.72 -32.09 -4.25
CA PRO A 160 -20.29 -31.80 -5.56
C PRO A 160 -19.50 -30.67 -6.22
N GLU A 161 -19.33 -30.71 -7.54
CA GLU A 161 -18.49 -29.78 -8.32
C GLU A 161 -18.71 -28.29 -8.00
N GLY A 162 -19.89 -27.91 -7.47
CA GLY A 162 -20.18 -26.56 -6.99
C GLY A 162 -19.43 -26.12 -5.72
N GLU A 163 -19.03 -27.03 -4.83
CA GLU A 163 -18.24 -26.71 -3.62
C GLU A 163 -16.78 -26.39 -3.97
N ILE A 164 -16.21 -27.02 -5.00
CA ILE A 164 -14.85 -26.73 -5.47
C ILE A 164 -14.80 -25.33 -6.11
N VAL A 165 -15.82 -24.95 -6.89
CA VAL A 165 -15.95 -23.60 -7.47
C VAL A 165 -16.12 -22.53 -6.38
N ALA A 166 -16.84 -22.85 -5.30
CA ALA A 166 -16.99 -21.95 -4.16
C ALA A 166 -15.67 -21.72 -3.42
N ILE A 167 -14.85 -22.76 -3.21
CA ILE A 167 -13.55 -22.61 -2.53
C ILE A 167 -12.58 -21.77 -3.38
N VAL A 168 -12.55 -21.97 -4.70
CA VAL A 168 -11.69 -21.18 -5.61
C VAL A 168 -12.09 -19.71 -5.62
N THR A 169 -13.39 -19.40 -5.67
CA THR A 169 -13.87 -18.00 -5.65
C THR A 169 -13.66 -17.31 -4.30
N ILE A 170 -13.72 -18.04 -3.18
CA ILE A 170 -13.41 -17.51 -1.84
C ILE A 170 -11.92 -17.12 -1.75
N ILE A 171 -11.01 -17.94 -2.28
CA ILE A 171 -9.57 -17.64 -2.28
C ILE A 171 -9.25 -16.43 -3.17
N GLU A 172 -9.88 -16.30 -4.34
CA GLU A 172 -9.69 -15.14 -5.22
C GLU A 172 -10.19 -13.82 -4.59
N LEU A 173 -11.34 -13.86 -3.89
CA LEU A 173 -11.88 -12.68 -3.22
C LEU A 173 -11.02 -12.24 -2.03
N ASP A 174 -10.46 -13.17 -1.26
CA ASP A 174 -9.51 -12.86 -0.18
C ASP A 174 -8.22 -12.24 -0.72
N PHE A 175 -7.73 -12.72 -1.87
CA PHE A 175 -6.52 -12.17 -2.50
C PHE A 175 -6.72 -10.72 -2.99
N ILE A 176 -7.87 -10.42 -3.61
CA ILE A 176 -8.24 -9.06 -4.01
C ILE A 176 -8.36 -8.15 -2.78
N GLY A 177 -8.97 -8.64 -1.70
CA GLY A 177 -9.07 -7.91 -0.43
C GLY A 177 -7.70 -7.55 0.16
N ILE A 178 -6.76 -8.49 0.17
CA ILE A 178 -5.38 -8.26 0.63
C ILE A 178 -4.68 -7.19 -0.22
N ILE A 179 -4.83 -7.24 -1.56
CA ILE A 179 -4.24 -6.24 -2.46
C ILE A 179 -4.79 -4.83 -2.16
N ILE A 180 -6.10 -4.69 -1.96
CA ILE A 180 -6.73 -3.40 -1.65
C ILE A 180 -6.20 -2.82 -0.32
N ILE A 181 -6.03 -3.67 0.69
CA ILE A 181 -5.49 -3.26 2.00
C ILE A 181 -4.05 -2.75 1.85
N ILE A 182 -3.20 -3.47 1.09
CA ILE A 182 -1.80 -3.07 0.86
C ILE A 182 -1.72 -1.71 0.15
N ILE A 183 -2.53 -1.50 -0.90
CA ILE A 183 -2.59 -0.22 -1.62
C ILE A 183 -3.03 0.91 -0.67
N SER A 184 -4.06 0.67 0.14
CA SER A 184 -4.60 1.66 1.08
C SER A 184 -3.59 2.07 2.15
N ILE A 185 -2.80 1.11 2.67
CA ILE A 185 -1.72 1.39 3.63
C ILE A 185 -0.62 2.22 2.95
N THR A 186 -0.24 1.87 1.72
CA THR A 186 0.80 2.55 0.97
C THR A 186 0.43 4.02 0.70
N ASP A 187 -0.79 4.28 0.25
CA ASP A 187 -1.31 5.64 0.03
C ASP A 187 -1.37 6.46 1.32
N THR A 188 -1.74 5.82 2.44
CA THR A 188 -1.77 6.46 3.76
C THR A 188 -0.36 6.85 4.21
N VAL A 189 0.63 5.97 4.03
CA VAL A 189 2.04 6.26 4.38
C VAL A 189 2.61 7.38 3.52
N ILE A 190 2.34 7.38 2.21
CA ILE A 190 2.78 8.44 1.30
C ILE A 190 2.14 9.78 1.67
N SER A 191 0.83 9.79 1.93
CA SER A 191 0.08 11.01 2.27
C SER A 191 0.46 11.58 3.64
N THR A 192 0.85 10.73 4.60
CA THR A 192 1.29 11.16 5.94
C THR A 192 2.77 11.57 5.98
N ALA A 193 3.60 11.09 5.06
CA ALA A 193 4.98 11.56 4.89
C ALA A 193 5.06 12.91 4.16
N ALA A 194 4.09 13.23 3.31
CA ALA A 194 4.08 14.45 2.49
C ALA A 194 3.95 15.82 3.20
N PRO A 195 3.36 16.00 4.40
CA PRO A 195 3.18 17.34 4.97
C PRO A 195 4.45 17.95 5.58
N ARG A 196 5.52 17.17 5.81
CA ARG A 196 6.71 17.67 6.54
C ARG A 196 7.74 18.39 5.67
N LEU A 197 7.52 18.49 4.36
CA LEU A 197 8.41 19.20 3.42
C LEU A 197 7.88 20.59 2.98
N ARG A 198 6.83 21.12 3.64
CA ARG A 198 6.25 22.44 3.31
C ARG A 198 6.28 23.46 4.45
N CYS A 199 7.27 23.40 5.33
CA CYS A 199 7.59 24.54 6.20
C CYS A 199 9.08 24.82 6.12
N ASN A 200 9.42 25.92 5.43
CA ASN A 200 10.66 26.72 5.44
C ASN A 200 11.10 27.09 4.02
N ILE A 201 10.35 28.00 3.39
CA ILE A 201 10.87 29.00 2.45
C ILE A 201 10.21 30.33 2.83
#